data_AF-D9QGS2-F1
#
_entry.id   AF-D9QGS2-F1
#
_cell.length_a   1.000
_cell.length_b   1.000
_cell.length_c   1.000
_cell.angle_alpha   90.00
_cell.angle_beta   90.00
_cell.angle_gamma   90.00
#
_symmetry.space_group_name_H-M   'P 1'
#
loop_
_entity.id
_entity.type
_entity.pdbx_description
1 polymer ?
#
loop_
_entity_poly.entity_id
_entity_poly.type
_entity_poly.pdbx_seq_one_letter_code
_entity_poly.pdbx_strand_id
1 'polypeptide(L)'
;MTPSRMLRPVLVGLAGLATASCGMVEGDPNRFESMAQAVASVPLDGSSRPSRKASEGSIRPAVVDAAAIANPGALKVEVMDPHALWDARDLGLRGAVEQAAPAMVEAAAPVVTQAVLQQVSDRLPTMRPTRAVEEESVRMSTAGPSETLQLGAFSSPSAARAAWSRIRAAGASVADLTPAFETVDVDGRTLTRLKVTTSGEAARAVCRAADAADLGCLRRG
;
A
#
# COMPACT_ATOMS: atom_id res chain seq x y z
N MET A 1 45.11 11.54 -16.91
CA MET A 1 45.04 10.26 -16.18
C MET A 1 43.68 10.17 -15.50
N THR A 2 42.80 9.30 -16.00
CA THR A 2 41.43 9.09 -15.49
C THR A 2 41.40 7.80 -14.67
N PRO A 3 41.09 7.84 -13.37
CA PRO A 3 40.86 6.63 -12.58
C PRO A 3 39.36 6.33 -12.53
N SER A 4 38.83 5.57 -13.49
CA SER A 4 37.40 5.17 -13.45
C SER A 4 37.13 3.70 -13.79
N ARG A 5 38.18 2.86 -13.88
CA ARG A 5 38.01 1.46 -14.32
C ARG A 5 37.93 0.41 -13.21
N MET A 6 38.06 0.77 -11.93
CA MET A 6 38.02 -0.21 -10.83
C MET A 6 36.71 -0.29 -10.04
N LEU A 7 35.73 0.59 -10.27
CA LEU A 7 34.46 0.55 -9.51
C LEU A 7 33.39 -0.40 -10.08
N ARG A 8 33.59 -0.93 -11.29
CA ARG A 8 32.60 -1.74 -12.01
C ARG A 8 32.39 -3.19 -11.52
N PRO A 9 33.36 -3.94 -10.97
CA PRO A 9 33.10 -5.31 -10.53
C PRO A 9 32.42 -5.39 -9.15
N VAL A 10 32.56 -4.37 -8.30
CA VAL A 10 31.94 -4.36 -6.96
C VAL A 10 30.43 -4.15 -7.03
N LEU A 11 29.94 -3.33 -7.97
CA LEU A 11 28.52 -3.07 -8.14
C LEU A 11 27.73 -4.25 -8.74
N VAL A 12 28.39 -5.14 -9.49
CA VAL A 12 27.75 -6.35 -10.03
C VAL A 12 27.57 -7.42 -8.95
N GLY A 13 28.51 -7.53 -8.00
CA GLY A 13 28.37 -8.44 -6.86
C GLY A 13 27.25 -8.04 -5.88
N LEU A 14 27.00 -6.73 -5.73
CA LEU A 14 26.00 -6.22 -4.79
C LEU A 14 24.56 -6.29 -5.34
N ALA A 15 24.39 -6.25 -6.67
CA ALA A 15 23.09 -6.41 -7.32
C ALA A 15 22.57 -7.86 -7.29
N GLY A 16 23.45 -8.86 -7.24
CA GLY A 16 23.06 -10.28 -7.16
C GLY A 16 22.49 -10.70 -5.80
N LEU A 17 22.83 -9.99 -4.72
CA LEU A 17 22.33 -10.29 -3.37
C LEU A 17 20.94 -9.71 -3.08
N ALA A 18 20.48 -8.73 -3.85
CA ALA A 18 19.19 -8.07 -3.63
C ALA A 18 18.00 -8.76 -4.32
N THR A 19 18.24 -9.63 -5.30
CA THR A 19 17.17 -10.38 -6.02
C THR A 19 16.86 -11.74 -5.41
N ALA A 20 17.63 -12.20 -4.42
CA ALA A 20 17.39 -13.47 -3.72
C ALA A 20 16.31 -13.39 -2.62
N SER A 21 15.77 -12.21 -2.32
CA SER A 21 14.90 -12.00 -1.16
C SER A 21 13.40 -12.19 -1.41
N CYS A 22 12.94 -12.41 -2.65
CA CYS A 22 11.51 -12.59 -2.97
C CYS A 22 11.16 -13.91 -3.67
N GLY A 23 12.04 -14.92 -3.65
CA GLY A 23 11.78 -16.23 -4.29
C GLY A 23 12.10 -17.46 -3.44
N MET A 24 12.62 -17.30 -2.22
CA MET A 24 13.12 -18.43 -1.43
C MET A 24 12.03 -19.23 -0.68
N VAL A 25 10.77 -18.82 -0.75
CA VAL A 25 9.67 -19.49 -0.02
C VAL A 25 8.99 -20.59 -0.85
N GLU A 26 9.06 -20.56 -2.17
CA GLU A 26 8.28 -21.46 -3.04
C GLU A 26 9.01 -22.78 -3.39
N GLY A 27 10.29 -22.93 -3.02
CA GLY A 27 11.16 -24.02 -3.47
C GLY A 27 11.26 -25.25 -2.55
N ASP A 28 10.67 -25.23 -1.35
CA ASP A 28 10.83 -26.32 -0.37
C ASP A 28 9.70 -27.36 -0.48
N PRO A 29 10.00 -28.63 -0.83
CA PRO A 29 9.00 -29.70 -0.83
C PRO A 29 8.45 -30.02 0.57
N ASN A 30 9.20 -29.70 1.64
CA ASN A 30 8.82 -30.00 3.02
C ASN A 30 8.24 -28.79 3.78
N ARG A 31 7.84 -27.72 3.06
CA ARG A 31 7.31 -26.48 3.68
C ARG A 31 6.14 -26.69 4.65
N PHE A 32 5.28 -27.66 4.34
CA PHE A 32 4.14 -27.97 5.20
C PHE A 32 4.58 -28.68 6.47
N GLU A 33 5.59 -29.54 6.38
CA GLU A 33 6.16 -30.24 7.53
C GLU A 33 7.01 -29.31 8.38
N SER A 34 7.77 -28.39 7.79
CA SER A 34 8.51 -27.37 8.54
C SER A 34 7.57 -26.37 9.23
N MET A 35 6.47 -25.98 8.58
CA MET A 35 5.43 -25.17 9.21
C MET A 35 4.71 -25.94 10.33
N ALA A 36 4.37 -27.21 10.11
CA ALA A 36 3.75 -28.05 11.13
C ALA A 36 4.68 -28.24 12.34
N GLN A 37 5.97 -28.49 12.10
CA GLN A 37 7.00 -28.60 13.14
C GLN A 37 7.14 -27.27 13.90
N ALA A 38 7.11 -26.13 13.21
CA ALA A 38 7.16 -24.82 13.83
C ALA A 38 5.97 -24.58 14.77
N VAL A 39 4.76 -24.92 14.34
CA VAL A 39 3.54 -24.82 15.18
C VAL A 39 3.60 -25.81 16.35
N ALA A 40 4.02 -27.05 16.11
CA ALA A 40 4.15 -28.08 17.14
C ALA A 40 5.20 -27.74 18.20
N SER A 41 6.23 -26.96 17.82
CA SER A 41 7.30 -26.53 18.73
C SER A 41 6.93 -25.36 19.64
N VAL A 42 5.75 -24.76 19.47
CA VAL A 42 5.29 -23.65 20.33
C VAL A 42 5.07 -24.19 21.76
N PRO A 43 5.85 -23.73 22.76
CA PRO A 43 5.69 -24.20 24.13
C PRO A 43 4.31 -23.80 24.67
N LEU A 44 3.52 -24.79 25.10
CA LEU A 44 2.18 -24.58 25.67
C LEU A 44 2.21 -24.43 27.20
N ASP A 45 3.34 -24.75 27.82
CA ASP A 45 3.57 -24.74 29.27
C ASP A 45 4.06 -23.39 29.80
N GLY A 46 4.17 -22.37 28.92
CA GLY A 46 4.62 -21.03 29.29
C GLY A 46 6.12 -20.91 29.58
N SER A 47 6.87 -21.99 29.40
CA SER A 47 8.31 -22.05 29.64
C SER A 47 9.07 -21.34 28.51
N SER A 48 9.64 -20.17 28.83
CA SER A 48 10.64 -19.44 28.03
C SER A 48 10.24 -19.01 26.61
N ARG A 49 9.65 -17.82 26.48
CA ARG A 49 9.78 -17.03 25.25
C ARG A 49 11.13 -16.30 25.28
N PRO A 50 11.98 -16.39 24.25
CA PRO A 50 13.09 -15.45 24.11
C PRO A 50 12.51 -14.04 24.04
N SER A 51 12.97 -13.16 24.92
CA SER A 51 12.52 -11.77 24.99
C SER A 51 12.90 -11.05 23.69
N ARG A 52 12.00 -11.01 22.72
CA ARG A 52 12.16 -10.16 21.54
C ARG A 52 12.13 -8.71 22.02
N LYS A 53 13.21 -7.96 21.74
CA LYS A 53 13.39 -6.58 22.19
C LYS A 53 12.17 -5.74 21.78
N ALA A 54 11.73 -4.87 22.69
CA ALA A 54 10.45 -4.16 22.66
C ALA A 54 10.26 -3.16 21.51
N SER A 55 11.17 -3.08 20.54
CA SER A 55 11.13 -2.10 19.44
C SER A 55 10.47 -2.59 18.15
N GLU A 56 9.97 -3.83 18.11
CA GLU A 56 9.26 -4.36 16.93
C GLU A 56 7.77 -4.48 17.24
N GLY A 57 7.00 -3.57 16.67
CA GLY A 57 5.58 -3.39 16.91
C GLY A 57 4.74 -4.61 16.53
N SER A 58 3.90 -5.04 17.45
CA SER A 58 2.52 -5.43 17.17
C SER A 58 1.73 -5.34 18.47
N ILE A 59 0.43 -5.11 18.31
CA ILE A 59 -0.59 -5.08 19.35
C ILE A 59 -0.32 -6.20 20.35
N ARG A 60 0.20 -5.87 21.54
CA ARG A 60 0.40 -6.88 22.58
C ARG A 60 -0.95 -7.19 23.19
N PRO A 61 -1.37 -8.46 23.31
CA PRO A 61 -2.32 -8.80 24.36
C PRO A 61 -1.66 -8.39 25.69
N ALA A 62 -2.45 -7.81 26.61
CA ALA A 62 -1.97 -7.57 27.96
C ALA A 62 -1.46 -8.92 28.50
N VAL A 63 -0.15 -8.99 28.76
CA VAL A 63 0.45 -10.20 29.29
C VAL A 63 -0.02 -10.28 30.74
N VAL A 64 -1.02 -11.11 30.99
CA VAL A 64 -1.47 -11.43 32.34
C VAL A 64 -0.37 -12.28 32.97
N ASP A 65 0.30 -11.74 33.99
CA ASP A 65 1.29 -12.52 34.72
C ASP A 65 0.60 -13.63 35.55
N ALA A 66 1.36 -14.68 35.90
CA ALA A 66 0.81 -15.80 36.67
C ALA A 66 0.30 -15.37 38.06
N ALA A 67 0.77 -14.24 38.59
CA ALA A 67 0.34 -13.71 39.88
C ALA A 67 -1.05 -13.04 39.80
N ALA A 68 -1.38 -12.43 38.66
CA ALA A 68 -2.69 -11.86 38.34
C ALA A 68 -3.73 -12.96 38.06
N ILE A 69 -3.29 -14.12 37.55
CA ILE A 69 -4.14 -15.32 37.44
C ILE A 69 -4.41 -15.91 38.82
N ALA A 70 -3.41 -15.92 39.71
CA ALA A 70 -3.54 -16.42 41.08
C ALA A 70 -4.41 -15.54 42.00
N ASN A 71 -4.58 -14.25 41.67
CA ASN A 71 -5.45 -13.31 42.37
C ASN A 71 -6.51 -12.72 41.40
N PRO A 72 -7.61 -13.46 41.12
CA PRO A 72 -8.61 -13.05 40.14
C PRO A 72 -9.34 -11.74 40.47
N GLY A 73 -9.26 -11.25 41.72
CA GLY A 73 -9.81 -9.96 42.12
C GLY A 73 -9.16 -8.73 41.47
N ALA A 74 -8.02 -8.90 40.80
CA ALA A 74 -7.34 -7.83 40.05
C ALA A 74 -7.75 -7.78 38.56
N LEU A 75 -8.43 -8.81 38.04
CA LEU A 75 -8.86 -8.86 36.64
C LEU A 75 -10.31 -8.39 36.54
N LYS A 76 -10.52 -7.20 35.96
CA LYS A 76 -11.87 -6.71 35.67
C LYS A 76 -12.37 -7.33 34.38
N VAL A 77 -13.30 -8.28 34.50
CA VAL A 77 -13.98 -8.88 33.34
C VAL A 77 -15.33 -8.20 33.18
N GLU A 78 -15.53 -7.54 32.04
CA GLU A 78 -16.79 -6.90 31.68
C GLU A 78 -17.31 -7.49 30.37
N VAL A 79 -18.62 -7.77 30.33
CA VAL A 79 -19.29 -8.18 29.10
C VAL A 79 -19.67 -6.92 28.34
N MET A 80 -19.10 -6.75 27.15
CA MET A 80 -19.36 -5.61 26.28
C MET A 80 -20.13 -6.04 25.04
N ASP A 81 -20.88 -5.10 24.45
CA ASP A 81 -21.43 -5.27 23.10
C ASP A 81 -20.29 -5.46 22.08
N PRO A 82 -20.44 -6.32 21.06
CA PRO A 82 -19.40 -6.56 20.08
C PRO A 82 -18.84 -5.27 19.47
N HIS A 83 -19.67 -4.28 19.12
CA HIS A 83 -19.20 -3.03 18.51
C HIS A 83 -18.45 -2.17 19.53
N ALA A 84 -18.93 -2.13 20.77
CA ALA A 84 -18.25 -1.42 21.85
C ALA A 84 -16.85 -1.99 22.14
N LEU A 85 -16.64 -3.30 21.97
CA LEU A 85 -15.33 -3.93 22.08
C LEU A 85 -14.37 -3.45 20.98
N TRP A 86 -14.85 -3.34 19.74
CA TRP A 86 -14.05 -2.83 18.62
C TRP A 86 -13.70 -1.35 18.80
N ASP A 87 -14.67 -0.54 19.25
CA ASP A 87 -14.46 0.88 19.53
C ASP A 87 -13.44 1.10 20.67
N ALA A 88 -13.54 0.34 21.76
CA ALA A 88 -12.63 0.45 22.89
C ALA A 88 -11.16 0.15 22.51
N ARG A 89 -10.95 -0.82 21.61
CA ARG A 89 -9.62 -1.14 21.08
C ARG A 89 -9.07 0.00 20.23
N ASP A 90 -9.91 0.56 19.37
CA ASP A 90 -9.49 1.60 18.43
C ASP A 90 -9.23 2.94 19.14
N LEU A 91 -9.93 3.23 20.24
CA LEU A 91 -9.66 4.39 21.10
C LEU A 91 -8.26 4.33 21.73
N GLY A 92 -7.81 3.16 22.19
CA GLY A 92 -6.45 2.98 22.72
C GLY A 92 -5.36 3.16 21.65
N LEU A 93 -5.63 2.68 20.43
CA LEU A 93 -4.75 2.88 19.28
C LEU A 93 -4.70 4.34 18.83
N ARG A 94 -5.85 5.04 18.78
CA ARG A 94 -5.90 6.47 18.45
C ARG A 94 -5.12 7.30 19.48
N GLY A 95 -5.30 7.06 20.77
CA GLY A 95 -4.54 7.76 21.82
C GLY A 95 -3.03 7.52 21.74
N ALA A 96 -2.60 6.29 21.42
CA ALA A 96 -1.19 5.97 21.23
C ALA A 96 -0.60 6.64 19.96
N VAL A 97 -1.38 6.70 18.87
CA VAL A 97 -0.99 7.40 17.64
C VAL A 97 -0.94 8.91 17.86
N GLU A 98 -1.90 9.49 18.57
CA GLU A 98 -1.93 10.92 18.92
C GLU A 98 -0.75 11.32 19.81
N GLN A 99 -0.33 10.45 20.74
CA GLN A 99 0.86 10.66 21.56
C GLN A 99 2.16 10.50 20.77
N ALA A 100 2.21 9.60 19.79
CA ALA A 100 3.40 9.38 18.96
C ALA A 100 3.51 10.36 17.78
N ALA A 101 2.41 10.97 17.35
CA ALA A 101 2.33 11.83 16.17
C ALA A 101 3.31 13.01 16.19
N PRO A 102 3.52 13.76 17.30
CA PRO A 102 4.46 14.86 17.33
C PRO A 102 5.91 14.42 17.05
N ALA A 103 6.34 13.30 17.64
CA ALA A 103 7.68 12.75 17.45
C ALA A 103 7.87 12.22 16.01
N MET A 104 6.82 11.68 15.40
CA MET A 104 6.85 11.24 14.00
C MET A 104 6.90 12.41 13.01
N VAL A 105 6.19 13.51 13.29
CA VAL A 105 6.23 14.74 12.47
C VAL A 105 7.61 15.39 12.55
N GLU A 106 8.21 15.46 13.74
CA GLU A 106 9.56 16.00 13.93
C GLU A 106 10.62 15.16 13.22
N ALA A 107 10.52 13.81 13.28
CA ALA A 107 11.41 12.91 12.57
C ALA A 107 11.26 12.97 11.03
N ALA A 108 10.07 13.33 10.52
CA ALA A 108 9.79 13.43 9.09
C ALA A 108 10.17 14.80 8.48
N ALA A 109 10.38 15.84 9.29
CA ALA A 109 10.70 17.20 8.85
C ALA A 109 11.87 17.31 7.85
N PRO A 110 13.04 16.66 8.04
CA PRO A 110 14.14 16.76 7.07
C PRO A 110 13.82 16.08 5.73
N VAL A 111 13.03 15.01 5.74
CA VAL A 111 12.63 14.26 4.54
C VAL A 111 11.63 15.06 3.71
N VAL A 112 10.64 15.69 4.36
CA VAL A 112 9.67 16.58 3.68
C VAL A 112 10.38 17.79 3.08
N THR A 113 11.35 18.37 3.79
CA THR A 113 12.11 19.53 3.30
C THR A 113 12.94 19.18 2.06
N GLN A 114 13.59 18.01 2.04
CA GLN A 114 14.33 17.54 0.86
C GLN A 114 13.41 17.26 -0.34
N ALA A 115 12.23 16.69 -0.11
CA ALA A 115 11.25 16.44 -1.17
C ALA A 115 10.73 17.74 -1.81
N VAL A 116 10.47 18.77 -0.99
CA VAL A 116 10.06 20.10 -1.48
C VAL A 116 11.17 20.76 -2.30
N LEU A 117 12.43 20.67 -1.87
CA LEU A 117 13.58 21.24 -2.60
C LEU A 117 13.85 20.56 -3.95
N GLN A 118 13.69 19.24 -4.02
CA GLN A 118 13.75 18.47 -5.27
C GLN A 118 12.64 18.90 -6.23
N GLN A 119 11.40 19.02 -5.74
CA GLN A 119 10.26 19.43 -6.55
C GLN A 119 10.36 20.87 -7.09
N VAL A 120 11.00 21.78 -6.34
CA VAL A 120 11.27 23.15 -6.82
C VAL A 120 12.36 23.16 -7.89
N SER A 121 13.38 22.32 -7.72
CA SER A 121 14.51 22.20 -8.66
C SER A 121 14.06 21.62 -10.01
N ASP A 122 13.15 20.63 -10.00
CA ASP A 122 12.57 20.05 -11.21
C ASP A 122 11.62 21.00 -11.95
N ARG A 123 11.13 22.06 -11.27
CA ARG A 123 10.19 23.04 -11.83
C ARG A 123 10.85 24.29 -12.40
N LEU A 124 12.17 24.45 -12.35
CA LEU A 124 12.84 25.56 -13.03
C LEU A 124 13.13 25.21 -14.50
N PRO A 125 12.42 25.78 -15.48
CA PRO A 125 12.76 25.61 -16.88
C PRO A 125 14.00 26.46 -17.22
N THR A 126 15.04 25.83 -17.75
CA THR A 126 16.18 26.52 -18.38
C THR A 126 15.66 27.26 -19.60
N MET A 127 15.43 28.57 -19.48
CA MET A 127 15.05 29.42 -20.61
C MET A 127 16.20 29.47 -21.63
N ARG A 128 15.96 28.92 -22.81
CA ARG A 128 16.77 29.15 -24.01
C ARG A 128 15.86 29.83 -25.04
N PRO A 129 16.21 31.02 -25.56
CA PRO A 129 15.34 31.70 -26.51
C PRO A 129 15.68 31.25 -27.93
N THR A 130 14.75 30.55 -28.60
CA THR A 130 14.77 30.53 -30.07
C THR A 130 13.39 30.27 -30.65
N ARG A 131 12.84 31.34 -31.23
CA ARG A 131 12.12 31.49 -32.51
C ARG A 131 10.99 30.49 -32.85
N ALA A 132 9.82 31.07 -33.09
CA ALA A 132 8.62 30.47 -33.64
C ALA A 132 8.85 29.67 -34.94
N VAL A 133 8.25 28.48 -35.00
CA VAL A 133 7.52 27.96 -36.17
C VAL A 133 6.34 27.15 -35.64
N GLU A 134 5.18 27.47 -36.18
CA GLU A 134 3.89 26.81 -36.02
C GLU A 134 3.93 25.50 -36.82
N GLU A 135 3.87 24.32 -36.17
CA GLU A 135 3.40 23.09 -36.81
C GLU A 135 3.07 22.00 -35.79
N GLU A 136 1.88 21.46 -35.99
CA GLU A 136 1.27 20.33 -35.31
C GLU A 136 2.08 19.05 -35.56
N SER A 137 2.73 18.50 -34.52
CA SER A 137 3.16 17.11 -34.53
C SER A 137 3.48 16.60 -33.13
N VAL A 138 2.65 15.63 -32.72
CA VAL A 138 2.94 14.49 -31.82
C VAL A 138 3.85 14.83 -30.63
N ARG A 139 3.21 15.13 -29.49
CA ARG A 139 3.84 14.98 -28.19
C ARG A 139 4.27 13.52 -28.03
N MET A 140 5.54 13.26 -28.25
CA MET A 140 6.21 12.03 -27.87
C MET A 140 6.09 11.90 -26.36
N SER A 141 5.03 11.23 -25.91
CA SER A 141 4.84 10.91 -24.51
C SER A 141 5.92 9.93 -24.12
N THR A 142 6.80 10.37 -23.21
CA THR A 142 7.58 9.50 -22.32
C THR A 142 6.64 8.79 -21.33
N ALA A 143 5.50 8.30 -21.80
CA ALA A 143 4.58 7.52 -21.01
C ALA A 143 5.22 6.13 -20.89
N GLY A 144 5.62 5.78 -19.67
CA GLY A 144 5.86 4.38 -19.32
C GLY A 144 4.64 3.51 -19.68
N PRO A 145 4.74 2.18 -19.55
CA PRO A 145 3.66 1.27 -19.92
C PRO A 145 2.35 1.71 -19.26
N SER A 146 1.35 1.99 -20.10
CA SER A 146 0.00 2.25 -19.66
C SER A 146 -0.70 0.93 -19.38
N GLU A 147 -1.55 0.93 -18.37
CA GLU A 147 -2.31 -0.25 -17.98
C GLU A 147 -3.78 0.05 -17.81
N THR A 148 -4.60 -0.96 -18.04
CA THR A 148 -6.06 -0.85 -17.90
C THR A 148 -6.51 -1.47 -16.59
N LEU A 149 -7.16 -0.66 -15.77
CA LEU A 149 -7.79 -1.08 -14.52
C LEU A 149 -9.29 -1.19 -14.73
N GLN A 150 -9.90 -2.27 -14.24
CA GLN A 150 -11.34 -2.42 -14.14
C GLN A 150 -11.78 -2.13 -12.71
N LEU A 151 -12.59 -1.08 -12.54
CA LEU A 151 -13.03 -0.57 -11.23
C LEU A 151 -14.40 -1.13 -10.80
N GLY A 152 -15.04 -1.92 -11.67
CA GLY A 152 -16.31 -2.57 -11.36
C GLY A 152 -17.07 -3.04 -12.59
N ALA A 153 -18.14 -3.78 -12.33
CA ALA A 153 -19.15 -4.17 -13.31
C ALA A 153 -20.53 -3.87 -12.73
N PHE A 154 -21.32 -3.10 -13.46
CA PHE A 154 -22.60 -2.55 -12.99
C PHE A 154 -23.75 -3.11 -13.83
N SER A 155 -24.94 -3.20 -13.26
CA SER A 155 -26.14 -3.64 -13.98
C SER A 155 -26.65 -2.64 -15.02
N SER A 156 -26.13 -1.41 -15.04
CA SER A 156 -26.53 -0.38 -15.99
C SER A 156 -25.43 0.67 -16.25
N PRO A 157 -25.51 1.39 -17.39
CA PRO A 157 -24.60 2.50 -17.68
C PRO A 157 -24.72 3.67 -16.71
N SER A 158 -25.90 3.93 -16.16
CA SER A 158 -26.12 5.01 -15.19
C SER A 158 -25.50 4.68 -13.83
N ALA A 159 -25.59 3.43 -13.37
CA ALA A 159 -24.94 2.97 -12.16
C ALA A 159 -23.41 3.08 -12.26
N ALA A 160 -22.84 2.71 -13.42
CA ALA A 160 -21.40 2.86 -13.66
C ALA A 160 -20.95 4.33 -13.62
N ARG A 161 -21.73 5.24 -14.22
CA ARG A 161 -21.45 6.69 -14.16
C ARG A 161 -21.55 7.26 -12.75
N ALA A 162 -22.56 6.85 -11.98
CA ALA A 162 -22.70 7.26 -10.58
C ALA A 162 -21.53 6.76 -9.72
N ALA A 163 -21.08 5.52 -9.94
CA ALA A 163 -19.90 4.97 -9.29
C ALA A 163 -18.64 5.79 -9.63
N TRP A 164 -18.44 6.13 -10.89
CA TRP A 164 -17.32 6.99 -11.30
C TRP A 164 -17.33 8.37 -10.63
N SER A 165 -18.50 8.99 -10.48
CA SER A 165 -18.62 10.26 -9.74
C SER A 165 -18.18 10.13 -8.28
N ARG A 166 -18.49 9.01 -7.61
CA ARG A 166 -18.03 8.73 -6.24
C ARG A 166 -16.52 8.58 -6.17
N ILE A 167 -15.92 7.84 -7.11
CA ILE A 167 -14.46 7.69 -7.20
C ILE A 167 -13.76 9.04 -7.40
N ARG A 168 -14.29 9.88 -8.29
CA ARG A 168 -13.75 11.23 -8.53
C ARG A 168 -13.84 12.13 -7.30
N ALA A 169 -14.93 12.02 -6.53
CA ALA A 169 -15.08 12.76 -5.29
C ALA A 169 -14.11 12.27 -4.19
N ALA A 170 -13.75 10.99 -4.20
CA ALA A 170 -12.85 10.37 -3.23
C ALA A 170 -11.35 10.61 -3.52
N GLY A 171 -10.95 10.97 -4.76
CA GLY A 171 -9.54 11.08 -5.12
C GLY A 171 -9.22 12.09 -6.22
N ALA A 172 -8.38 13.08 -5.90
CA ALA A 172 -7.90 14.09 -6.85
C ALA A 172 -7.07 13.50 -8.01
N SER A 173 -6.33 12.42 -7.77
CA SER A 173 -5.51 11.74 -8.79
C SER A 173 -6.29 11.05 -9.91
N VAL A 174 -7.61 10.95 -9.74
CA VAL A 174 -8.52 10.28 -10.70
C VAL A 174 -9.37 11.30 -11.46
N ALA A 175 -9.34 12.58 -11.07
CA ALA A 175 -10.24 13.61 -11.57
C ALA A 175 -10.07 13.92 -13.06
N ASP A 176 -8.84 13.78 -13.56
CA ASP A 176 -8.43 14.05 -14.94
C ASP A 176 -8.38 12.78 -15.81
N LEU A 177 -8.66 11.61 -15.23
CA LEU A 177 -8.69 10.36 -15.99
C LEU A 177 -9.99 10.23 -16.76
N THR A 178 -9.91 9.61 -17.94
CA THR A 178 -11.08 9.34 -18.77
C THR A 178 -11.58 7.92 -18.52
N PRO A 179 -12.81 7.72 -17.99
CA PRO A 179 -13.38 6.40 -17.82
C PRO A 179 -13.87 5.83 -19.16
N ALA A 180 -13.71 4.52 -19.34
CA ALA A 180 -14.35 3.75 -20.40
C ALA A 180 -15.50 2.91 -19.81
N PHE A 181 -16.69 3.03 -20.41
CA PHE A 181 -17.88 2.26 -20.05
C PHE A 181 -18.17 1.25 -21.15
N GLU A 182 -17.91 -0.02 -20.89
CA GLU A 182 -18.06 -1.09 -21.89
C GLU A 182 -19.24 -1.99 -21.53
N THR A 183 -20.21 -2.10 -22.43
CA THR A 183 -21.32 -3.04 -22.28
C THR A 183 -20.86 -4.44 -22.66
N VAL A 184 -21.15 -5.42 -21.80
CA VAL A 184 -20.80 -6.84 -22.00
C VAL A 184 -21.97 -7.71 -21.58
N ASP A 185 -22.16 -8.84 -22.26
CA ASP A 185 -23.11 -9.87 -21.86
C ASP A 185 -22.36 -11.03 -21.18
N VAL A 186 -22.80 -11.38 -19.97
CA VAL A 186 -22.23 -12.47 -19.17
C VAL A 186 -23.38 -13.34 -18.66
N ASP A 187 -23.44 -14.59 -19.10
CA ASP A 187 -24.49 -15.55 -18.72
C ASP A 187 -25.92 -15.00 -18.97
N GLY A 188 -26.13 -14.35 -20.11
CA GLY A 188 -27.42 -13.76 -20.47
C GLY A 188 -27.79 -12.48 -19.70
N ARG A 189 -26.86 -11.91 -18.93
CA ARG A 189 -27.02 -10.62 -18.24
C ARG A 189 -26.13 -9.57 -18.88
N THR A 190 -26.74 -8.46 -19.27
CA THR A 190 -26.01 -7.29 -19.75
C THR A 190 -25.45 -6.51 -18.56
N LEU A 191 -24.14 -6.27 -18.56
CA LEU A 191 -23.40 -5.52 -17.55
C LEU A 191 -22.62 -4.38 -18.22
N THR A 192 -22.32 -3.33 -17.47
CA THR A 192 -21.42 -2.25 -17.87
C THR A 192 -20.14 -2.31 -17.04
N ARG A 193 -19.01 -2.63 -17.68
CA ARG A 193 -17.68 -2.57 -17.06
C ARG A 193 -17.18 -1.14 -17.05
N LEU A 194 -16.74 -0.67 -15.88
CA LEU A 194 -16.03 0.60 -15.72
C LEU A 194 -14.54 0.33 -15.77
N LYS A 195 -13.85 0.94 -16.74
CA LYS A 195 -12.41 0.81 -16.93
C LYS A 195 -11.74 2.18 -16.94
N VAL A 196 -10.46 2.22 -16.61
CA VAL A 196 -9.62 3.40 -16.77
C VAL A 196 -8.22 2.99 -17.19
N THR A 197 -7.63 3.76 -18.10
CA THR A 197 -6.24 3.58 -18.51
C THR A 197 -5.36 4.60 -17.80
N THR A 198 -4.30 4.14 -17.15
CA THR A 198 -3.40 4.98 -16.37
C THR A 198 -1.96 4.46 -16.42
N SER A 199 -1.00 5.22 -15.91
CA SER A 199 0.39 4.74 -15.81
C SER A 199 0.53 3.75 -14.64
N GLY A 200 1.53 2.86 -14.72
CA GLY A 200 1.80 1.89 -13.66
C GLY A 200 1.97 2.48 -12.25
N GLU A 201 2.54 3.69 -12.16
CA GLU A 201 2.71 4.42 -10.90
C GLU A 201 1.37 4.98 -10.37
N ALA A 202 0.52 5.48 -11.26
CA ALA A 202 -0.77 6.08 -10.91
C ALA A 202 -1.84 5.02 -10.56
N ALA A 203 -1.69 3.78 -11.02
CA ALA A 203 -2.66 2.72 -10.79
C ALA A 203 -2.96 2.44 -9.31
N ARG A 204 -1.95 2.48 -8.44
CA ARG A 204 -2.15 2.32 -6.99
C ARG A 204 -3.03 3.42 -6.41
N ALA A 205 -2.88 4.65 -6.89
CA ALA A 205 -3.70 5.78 -6.45
C ALA A 205 -5.15 5.64 -6.93
N VAL A 206 -5.34 5.18 -8.17
CA VAL A 206 -6.68 4.88 -8.71
C VAL A 206 -7.37 3.78 -7.90
N CYS A 207 -6.68 2.67 -7.60
CA CYS A 207 -7.29 1.60 -6.80
C CYS A 207 -7.67 2.07 -5.39
N ARG A 208 -6.82 2.87 -4.72
CA ARG A 208 -7.17 3.44 -3.40
C ARG A 208 -8.42 4.33 -3.46
N ALA A 209 -8.59 5.11 -4.52
CA ALA A 209 -9.78 5.94 -4.70
C ALA A 209 -11.04 5.09 -5.00
N ALA A 210 -10.88 3.95 -5.69
CA ALA A 210 -11.96 2.99 -5.86
C ALA A 210 -12.35 2.33 -4.53
N ASP A 211 -11.36 1.91 -3.72
CA ASP A 211 -11.60 1.33 -2.39
C ASP A 211 -12.32 2.33 -1.47
N ALA A 212 -11.91 3.61 -1.49
CA ALA A 212 -12.58 4.68 -0.73
C ALA A 212 -14.03 4.97 -1.19
N ALA A 213 -14.42 4.48 -2.38
CA ALA A 213 -15.78 4.54 -2.90
C ALA A 213 -16.55 3.21 -2.71
N ASP A 214 -16.03 2.29 -1.90
CA ASP A 214 -16.53 0.93 -1.69
C ASP A 214 -16.61 0.10 -2.98
N LEU A 215 -15.60 0.24 -3.83
CA LEU A 215 -15.49 -0.48 -5.11
C LEU A 215 -14.17 -1.24 -5.19
N GLY A 216 -14.17 -2.40 -5.84
CA GLY A 216 -12.95 -3.19 -6.06
C GLY A 216 -12.14 -2.71 -7.27
N CYS A 217 -10.84 -2.98 -7.27
CA CYS A 217 -9.93 -2.68 -8.37
C CYS A 217 -9.28 -3.95 -8.93
N LEU A 218 -9.50 -4.23 -10.22
CA LEU A 218 -8.88 -5.36 -10.92
C LEU A 218 -7.88 -4.83 -11.96
N ARG A 219 -6.62 -5.20 -11.79
CA ARG A 219 -5.53 -4.88 -12.72
C ARG A 219 -5.50 -5.91 -13.84
N ARG A 220 -5.60 -5.47 -15.10
CA ARG A 220 -5.31 -6.32 -16.26
C ARG A 220 -4.06 -5.77 -16.94
N GLY A 221 -2.96 -6.49 -16.78
CA GLY A 221 -1.66 -6.25 -17.42
C GLY A 221 -1.29 -7.42 -18.30
#